data_AF-A0A5B7HX93-F1
#
_entry.id   AF-A0A5B7HX93-F1
#
_cell.length_a   1.000
_cell.length_b   1.000
_cell.length_c   1.000
_cell.angle_alpha   90.00
_cell.angle_beta   90.00
_cell.angle_gamma   90.00
#
_symmetry.space_group_name_H-M   'P 1'
#
loop_
_entity.id
_entity.type
_entity.pdbx_description
1 polymer ?
#
loop_
_entity_poly.entity_id
_entity_poly.type
_entity_poly.pdbx_seq_one_letter_code
_entity_poly.pdbx_strand_id
1 'polypeptide(L)'
;MALEAHRRGCLKVLAITTVQGNASLHNVNNNIFRILRLANMLEVPVYSGASQSLVHPYIHGDEPFHGKDGFGEAVLPPQPPASTFLQSCSATLALLDLVKQHSGEPGC
;
A
#
# COMPACT_ATOMS: atom_id res chain seq x y z
N MET A 1 -1.60 2.80 14.03
CA MET A 1 -3.02 2.41 14.08
C MET A 1 -3.23 0.96 13.64
N ALA A 2 -3.14 0.58 12.36
CA ALA A 2 -3.32 -0.84 11.96
C ALA A 2 -2.10 -1.74 12.22
N LEU A 3 -0.91 -1.31 11.79
CA LEU A 3 0.35 -2.07 11.99
C LEU A 3 0.68 -2.31 13.46
N GLU A 4 0.42 -1.32 14.32
CA GLU A 4 0.61 -1.49 15.76
C GLU A 4 -0.41 -2.47 16.37
N ALA A 5 -1.69 -2.39 15.95
CA ALA A 5 -2.70 -3.35 16.39
C ALA A 5 -2.36 -4.78 15.92
N HIS A 6 -1.76 -4.90 14.73
CA HIS A 6 -1.21 -6.16 14.25
C HIS A 6 -0.09 -6.69 15.14
N ARG A 7 0.88 -5.84 15.49
CA ARG A 7 1.98 -6.17 16.40
C ARG A 7 1.50 -6.68 17.75
N ARG A 8 0.43 -6.06 18.27
CA ARG A 8 -0.18 -6.41 19.56
C ARG A 8 -1.10 -7.64 19.49
N GLY A 9 -1.34 -8.19 18.30
CA GLY A 9 -2.25 -9.32 18.09
C GLY A 9 -3.74 -8.97 18.22
N CYS A 10 -4.10 -7.67 18.25
CA CYS A 10 -5.49 -7.23 18.30
C CYS A 10 -6.21 -7.41 16.95
N LEU A 11 -5.46 -7.45 15.86
CA LEU A 11 -5.92 -7.79 14.52
C LEU A 11 -4.81 -8.46 13.74
N LYS A 12 -5.13 -9.05 12.58
CA LYS A 12 -4.13 -9.60 11.66
C LYS A 12 -4.17 -8.83 10.35
N VAL A 13 -3.09 -8.14 9.99
CA VAL A 13 -2.95 -7.58 8.64
C VAL A 13 -2.53 -8.71 7.72
N LEU A 14 -3.44 -9.15 6.85
CA LEU A 14 -3.16 -10.22 5.89
C LEU A 14 -2.30 -9.74 4.71
N ALA A 15 -2.56 -8.52 4.26
CA ALA A 15 -1.84 -7.88 3.17
C ALA A 15 -2.08 -6.37 3.19
N ILE A 16 -1.24 -5.63 2.47
CA ILE A 16 -1.48 -4.23 2.12
C ILE A 16 -1.62 -4.15 0.60
N THR A 17 -2.66 -3.49 0.14
CA THR A 17 -2.85 -3.19 -1.29
C THR A 17 -2.66 -1.70 -1.53
N THR A 18 -2.06 -1.36 -2.66
CA THR A 18 -1.81 0.04 -3.04
C THR A 18 -2.55 0.39 -4.31
N VAL A 19 -3.00 1.63 -4.43
CA VAL A 19 -3.66 2.18 -5.62
C VAL A 19 -3.19 3.61 -5.84
N GLN A 20 -3.41 4.14 -7.05
CA GLN A 20 -3.26 5.57 -7.31
C GLN A 20 -4.33 6.37 -6.53
N GLY A 21 -3.92 7.53 -6.01
CA GLY A 21 -4.78 8.46 -5.28
C GLY A 21 -3.98 9.71 -4.89
N ASN A 22 -3.65 9.87 -3.61
CA ASN A 22 -2.87 10.99 -3.08
C ASN A 22 -1.53 11.23 -3.79
N ALA A 23 -0.97 10.21 -4.42
CA ALA A 23 0.15 10.29 -5.34
C ALA A 23 0.04 9.20 -6.40
N SER A 24 0.99 9.20 -7.34
CA SER A 24 1.15 8.12 -8.32
C SER A 24 1.32 6.78 -7.62
N LEU A 25 0.86 5.71 -8.25
CA LEU A 25 1.04 4.35 -7.72
C LEU A 25 2.51 4.02 -7.43
N HIS A 26 3.44 4.53 -8.26
CA HIS A 26 4.88 4.40 -8.03
C HIS A 26 5.30 5.00 -6.67
N ASN A 27 4.84 6.21 -6.38
CA ASN A 27 5.16 6.88 -5.13
C ASN A 27 4.52 6.16 -3.94
N VAL A 28 3.24 5.77 -4.05
CA VAL A 28 2.54 5.01 -3.00
C VAL A 28 3.26 3.70 -2.68
N ASN A 29 3.70 2.96 -3.70
CA ASN A 29 4.48 1.73 -3.54
C ASN A 29 5.80 1.98 -2.80
N ASN A 30 6.53 3.04 -3.14
CA ASN A 30 7.77 3.35 -2.42
C ASN A 30 7.50 3.80 -0.98
N ASN A 31 6.47 4.61 -0.76
CA ASN A 31 6.16 5.17 0.55
C ASN A 31 5.72 4.10 1.54
N ILE A 32 4.93 3.10 1.11
CA ILE A 32 4.54 2.02 2.01
C ILE A 32 5.74 1.21 2.50
N PHE A 33 6.75 0.94 1.65
CA PHE A 33 7.96 0.25 2.09
C PHE A 33 8.86 1.08 2.99
N ARG A 34 8.81 2.43 2.90
CA ARG A 34 9.45 3.30 3.91
C ARG A 34 8.83 3.07 5.28
N ILE A 35 7.50 3.09 5.33
CA ILE A 35 6.73 2.87 6.57
C ILE A 35 7.00 1.48 7.13
N LEU A 36 6.89 0.43 6.31
CA LEU A 36 7.09 -0.95 6.75
C LEU A 36 8.52 -1.21 7.22
N ARG A 37 9.54 -0.63 6.56
CA ARG A 37 10.92 -0.74 7.04
C ARG A 37 11.11 -0.06 8.39
N LEU A 38 10.63 1.17 8.56
CA LEU A 38 10.71 1.87 9.84
C LEU A 38 9.96 1.12 10.96
N ALA A 39 8.88 0.43 10.60
CA ALA A 39 8.09 -0.38 11.52
C ALA A 39 8.67 -1.79 11.78
N ASN A 40 9.78 -2.18 11.12
CA ASN A 40 10.33 -3.53 11.09
C ASN A 40 9.28 -4.60 10.71
N MET A 41 8.51 -4.34 9.66
CA MET A 41 7.35 -5.14 9.22
C MET A 41 7.38 -5.46 7.71
N LEU A 42 8.57 -5.74 7.16
CA LEU A 42 8.73 -6.07 5.75
C LEU A 42 8.15 -7.45 5.38
N GLU A 43 7.76 -8.25 6.37
CA GLU A 43 7.06 -9.53 6.19
C GLU A 43 5.60 -9.38 5.76
N VAL A 44 4.99 -8.20 5.95
CA VAL A 44 3.61 -7.97 5.51
C VAL A 44 3.59 -7.87 3.97
N PRO A 45 2.85 -8.74 3.27
CA PRO A 45 2.87 -8.76 1.81
C PRO A 45 2.17 -7.52 1.24
N VAL A 46 2.82 -6.87 0.27
CA VAL A 46 2.28 -5.69 -0.41
C VAL A 46 2.02 -6.01 -1.87
N TYR A 47 0.79 -5.76 -2.33
CA TYR A 47 0.37 -5.99 -3.71
C TYR A 47 0.04 -4.66 -4.40
N SER A 48 0.61 -4.47 -5.58
CA SER A 48 0.34 -3.27 -6.39
C SER A 48 -1.00 -3.40 -7.11
N GLY A 49 -1.85 -2.39 -6.98
CA GLY A 49 -3.18 -2.33 -7.59
C GLY A 49 -3.23 -1.38 -8.79
N ALA A 50 -4.39 -0.75 -8.96
CA ALA A 50 -4.67 0.10 -10.11
C ALA A 50 -3.84 1.39 -10.10
N SER A 51 -3.20 1.70 -11.22
CA SER A 51 -2.50 2.97 -11.44
C SER A 51 -3.41 4.09 -11.94
N GLN A 52 -4.66 3.80 -12.25
CA GLN A 52 -5.61 4.76 -12.79
C GLN A 52 -7.02 4.43 -12.28
N SER A 53 -7.86 5.44 -12.21
CA SER A 53 -9.28 5.28 -11.94
C SER A 53 -9.98 4.54 -13.08
N LEU A 54 -11.11 3.88 -12.79
CA LEU A 54 -11.81 3.04 -13.76
C LEU A 54 -12.41 3.81 -14.94
N VAL A 55 -12.89 5.04 -14.72
CA VAL A 55 -13.67 5.80 -15.71
C VAL A 55 -13.10 7.20 -15.93
N HIS A 56 -12.93 7.97 -14.86
CA HIS A 56 -12.47 9.34 -14.97
C HIS A 56 -10.97 9.43 -14.71
N PRO A 57 -10.17 10.00 -15.64
CA PRO A 57 -8.76 10.20 -15.37
C PRO A 57 -8.57 11.04 -14.11
N TYR A 58 -7.60 10.68 -13.29
CA TYR A 58 -7.28 11.45 -12.10
C TYR A 58 -6.70 12.80 -12.52
N ILE A 59 -7.36 13.88 -12.11
CA ILE A 59 -6.91 15.24 -12.38
C ILE A 59 -6.05 15.65 -11.18
N HIS A 60 -4.74 15.75 -11.39
CA HIS A 60 -3.86 16.36 -10.40
C HIS A 60 -4.21 17.85 -10.29
N GLY A 61 -4.44 18.33 -9.07
CA GLY A 61 -4.51 19.77 -8.80
C GLY A 61 -3.14 20.41 -9.04
N ASP A 62 -3.14 21.72 -9.33
CA ASP A 62 -1.91 22.49 -9.61
C ASP A 62 -0.92 22.46 -8.43
N GLU A 63 -1.44 22.38 -7.21
CA GLU A 63 -0.65 22.23 -5.97
C GLU A 63 -0.98 20.88 -5.30
N PRO A 64 -0.03 19.93 -5.25
CA PRO A 64 -0.28 18.64 -4.64
C PRO A 64 -0.33 18.77 -3.11
N PHE A 65 -1.53 18.58 -2.54
CA PHE A 65 -1.78 18.68 -1.09
C PHE A 65 -0.85 17.79 -0.22
N HIS A 66 -0.44 16.64 -0.74
CA HIS A 66 0.44 15.70 -0.05
C HIS A 66 1.92 15.81 -0.43
N GLY A 67 2.32 16.86 -1.17
CA GLY A 67 3.60 16.91 -1.85
C GLY A 67 3.59 16.13 -3.17
N LYS A 68 4.57 16.39 -4.03
CA LYS A 68 4.80 15.70 -5.31
C LYS A 68 5.05 14.20 -5.10
N ASP A 69 5.72 13.83 -4.02
CA ASP A 69 5.98 12.45 -3.63
C ASP A 69 4.82 11.78 -2.86
N GLY A 70 3.78 12.54 -2.51
CA GLY A 70 2.66 12.07 -1.67
C GLY A 70 3.03 11.81 -0.21
N PHE A 71 4.18 12.33 0.23
CA PHE A 71 4.77 12.08 1.54
C PHE A 71 5.41 13.34 2.14
N GLY A 72 4.91 14.51 1.76
CA GLY A 72 5.27 15.80 2.33
C GLY A 72 6.65 16.33 1.92
N GLU A 73 7.27 15.77 0.87
CA GLU A 73 8.62 16.16 0.43
C GLU A 73 9.69 16.02 1.52
N ALA A 74 9.50 15.07 2.45
CA ALA A 74 10.45 14.84 3.51
C ALA A 74 11.78 14.32 2.94
N VAL A 75 12.90 14.85 3.44
CA VAL A 75 14.23 14.31 3.13
C VAL A 75 14.39 13.00 3.89
N LEU A 76 14.28 11.87 3.18
CA LEU A 76 14.30 10.54 3.77
C LEU A 76 15.54 9.74 3.33
N PRO A 77 16.02 8.80 4.17
CA PRO A 77 17.12 7.92 3.80
C PRO A 77 16.84 7.15 2.51
N PRO A 78 17.88 6.81 1.73
CA PRO A 78 17.73 5.99 0.55
C PRO A 78 17.15 4.62 0.91
N GLN A 79 16.40 4.05 -0.01
CA GLN A 79 15.86 2.70 0.11
C GLN A 79 15.93 1.96 -1.22
N PRO A 80 16.04 0.61 -1.20
CA PRO A 80 15.76 -0.22 -2.36
C PRO A 80 14.40 0.14 -2.98
N PRO A 81 14.27 -0.01 -4.30
CA PRO A 81 13.02 0.26 -5.00
C PRO A 81 11.92 -0.68 -4.51
N ALA A 82 10.67 -0.21 -4.53
CA ALA A 82 9.51 -1.01 -4.13
C ALA A 82 9.42 -2.36 -4.87
N SER A 83 9.86 -2.42 -6.13
CA SER A 83 9.89 -3.65 -6.94
C SER A 83 10.72 -4.78 -6.33
N THR A 84 11.61 -4.50 -5.38
CA THR A 84 12.36 -5.52 -4.64
C THR A 84 11.48 -6.33 -3.69
N PHE A 85 10.38 -5.75 -3.19
CA PHE A 85 9.56 -6.33 -2.14
C PHE A 85 8.09 -6.56 -2.56
N LEU A 86 7.65 -5.90 -3.64
CA LEU A 86 6.31 -6.10 -4.18
C LEU A 86 6.07 -7.56 -4.56
N GLN A 87 4.89 -8.03 -4.22
CA GLN A 87 4.39 -9.30 -4.71
C GLN A 87 4.11 -9.20 -6.21
N SER A 88 4.38 -10.28 -6.95
CA SER A 88 4.26 -10.32 -8.41
C SER A 88 2.81 -10.30 -8.91
N CYS A 89 1.86 -10.71 -8.07
CA CYS A 89 0.44 -10.73 -8.41
C CYS A 89 -0.22 -9.35 -8.21
N SER A 90 -1.30 -9.06 -8.95
CA SER A 90 -2.04 -7.81 -8.78
C SER A 90 -2.82 -7.79 -7.46
N ALA A 91 -3.02 -6.60 -6.90
CA ALA A 91 -3.83 -6.43 -5.70
C ALA A 91 -5.24 -7.02 -5.83
N THR A 92 -5.87 -6.92 -7.00
CA THR A 92 -7.23 -7.45 -7.23
C THR A 92 -7.27 -8.97 -7.12
N LEU A 93 -6.29 -9.66 -7.73
CA LEU A 93 -6.21 -11.11 -7.65
C LEU A 93 -5.85 -11.57 -6.24
N ALA A 94 -4.93 -10.87 -5.57
CA ALA A 94 -4.60 -11.14 -4.18
C ALA A 94 -5.81 -10.98 -3.25
N LEU A 95 -6.61 -9.93 -3.43
CA LEU A 95 -7.86 -9.76 -2.67
C LEU A 95 -8.85 -10.90 -2.93
N LEU A 96 -9.03 -11.31 -4.18
CA LEU A 96 -9.90 -12.44 -4.53
C LEU A 96 -9.45 -13.74 -3.84
N ASP A 97 -8.15 -14.03 -3.85
CA ASP A 97 -7.60 -15.23 -3.24
C ASP A 97 -7.71 -15.19 -1.72
N LEU A 98 -7.38 -14.04 -1.11
CA LEU A 98 -7.48 -13.86 0.35
C LEU A 98 -8.93 -14.00 0.83
N VAL A 99 -9.90 -13.42 0.11
CA VAL A 99 -11.33 -13.54 0.45
C VAL A 99 -11.80 -14.99 0.34
N LYS A 100 -11.38 -15.73 -0.70
CA LYS A 100 -11.71 -17.16 -0.83
C LYS A 100 -11.12 -17.99 0.30
N GLN A 101 -9.87 -17.75 0.65
CA GLN A 101 -9.15 -18.48 1.71
C GLN A 101 -9.75 -18.26 3.10
N HIS A 102 -10.37 -17.10 3.34
CA HIS A 102 -10.98 -16.74 4.63
C HIS A 102 -12.52 -16.70 4.53
N SER A 103 -13.10 -17.42 3.57
CA SER A 103 -14.55 -17.51 3.40
C SER A 103 -15.20 -18.17 4.63
N GLY A 104 -16.14 -17.48 5.27
CA GLY A 104 -16.84 -17.94 6.48
C GLY A 104 -16.40 -17.27 7.78
N GLU A 105 -15.35 -16.44 7.77
CA GLU A 105 -15.14 -15.48 8.85
C GLU A 105 -16.24 -14.41 8.80
N PRO A 106 -16.93 -14.13 9.91
CA PRO A 106 -17.97 -13.10 9.92
C PRO A 106 -17.33 -11.76 9.54
N GLY A 107 -17.77 -11.18 8.42
CA GLY A 107 -17.55 -9.77 8.17
C GLY A 107 -18.21 -8.98 9.31
N CYS A 108 -17.54 -7.92 9.78
CA CYS A 108 -18.09 -7.02 10.79
C CYS A 108 -19.51 -6.58 10.47
#